data_AF-A0A7S1GK14-F1
#
_entry.id   AF-A0A7S1GK14-F1
#
_cell.length_a   1.000
_cell.length_b   1.000
_cell.length_c   1.000
_cell.angle_alpha   90.00
_cell.angle_beta   90.00
_cell.angle_gamma   90.00
#
_symmetry.space_group_name_H-M   'P 1'
#
loop_
_entity.id
_entity.type
_entity.pdbx_description
1 polymer ?
#
loop_
_entity_poly.entity_id
_entity_poly.type
_entity_poly.pdbx_seq_one_letter_code
_entity_poly.pdbx_strand_id
1 'polypeptide(L)'
;GKPRTELPFGLTEEGAREAISERLELDIADGTGMIDSATLQAGATVIRTGSRATSPSLVDSLPLFNRVMAQTRFRFYGHGPEAALVPTQPRDALGQCWAVESIANSKLPRWKNAHAEDPSNGEFATLTIRLPRPIHVGSVMIEHTPGESAGKGSSAILDFRVIGYVDDEAGSQPYPLGVFRYDIGAKSLEQNFEVNSEVGGRPMPKVHSITLAIDSNWGSEYACLYRFRVFESQ
;
A
#
# COMPACT_ATOMS: atom_id res chain seq x y z
N GLY A 1 -35.71 -23.89 33.95
CA GLY A 1 -34.43 -23.27 33.57
C GLY A 1 -33.91 -23.99 32.35
N LYS A 2 -33.50 -23.28 31.30
CA LYS A 2 -32.81 -23.91 30.17
C LYS A 2 -31.43 -24.38 30.65
N PRO A 3 -30.98 -25.60 30.29
CA PRO A 3 -29.65 -26.05 30.62
C PRO A 3 -28.63 -25.18 29.88
N ARG A 4 -27.66 -24.62 30.62
CA ARG A 4 -26.45 -24.04 30.04
C ARG A 4 -25.64 -25.21 29.50
N THR A 5 -25.57 -25.31 28.18
CA THR A 5 -24.74 -26.31 27.49
C THR A 5 -23.29 -25.89 27.66
N GLU A 6 -22.61 -26.44 28.67
CA GLU A 6 -21.16 -26.29 28.80
C GLU A 6 -20.48 -27.09 27.68
N LEU A 7 -19.77 -26.38 26.81
CA LEU A 7 -18.84 -26.98 25.85
C LEU A 7 -17.57 -27.40 26.61
N PRO A 8 -16.80 -28.41 26.12
CA PRO A 8 -15.62 -28.89 26.85
C PRO A 8 -14.61 -27.76 27.08
N PHE A 9 -13.92 -27.79 28.24
CA PHE A 9 -12.96 -26.80 28.77
C PHE A 9 -13.51 -25.60 29.56
N GLY A 10 -14.75 -25.64 30.08
CA GLY A 10 -15.29 -24.52 30.88
C GLY A 10 -15.55 -23.27 30.05
N LEU A 11 -15.60 -23.42 28.71
CA LEU A 11 -16.01 -22.40 27.77
C LEU A 11 -17.53 -22.31 27.78
N THR A 12 -18.04 -21.18 28.26
CA THR A 12 -19.47 -20.85 28.13
C THR A 12 -19.78 -20.53 26.66
N GLU A 13 -21.02 -20.80 26.22
CA GLU A 13 -21.47 -20.42 24.87
C GLU A 13 -21.28 -18.90 24.62
N GLU A 14 -21.49 -18.10 25.66
CA GLU A 14 -21.28 -16.64 25.66
C GLU A 14 -19.79 -16.30 25.41
N GLY A 15 -18.86 -16.92 26.14
CA GLY A 15 -17.42 -16.69 25.95
C GLY A 15 -16.89 -17.21 24.61
N ALA A 16 -17.45 -18.30 24.09
CA ALA A 16 -17.10 -18.79 22.76
C ALA A 16 -17.55 -17.82 21.66
N ARG A 17 -18.76 -17.25 21.77
CA ARG A 17 -19.26 -16.25 20.82
C ARG A 17 -18.43 -14.97 20.86
N GLU A 18 -18.06 -14.51 22.04
CA GLU A 18 -17.23 -13.31 22.23
C GLU A 18 -15.84 -13.50 21.59
N ALA A 19 -15.17 -14.62 21.85
CA ALA A 19 -13.88 -14.94 21.25
C ALA A 19 -13.95 -15.07 19.71
N ILE A 20 -15.04 -15.64 19.17
CA ILE A 20 -15.26 -15.70 17.72
C ILE A 20 -15.48 -14.30 17.15
N SER A 21 -16.25 -13.44 17.82
CA SER A 21 -16.50 -12.06 17.37
C SER A 21 -15.22 -11.24 17.36
N GLU A 22 -14.41 -11.30 18.42
CA GLU A 22 -13.13 -10.60 18.50
C GLU A 22 -12.18 -11.07 17.40
N ARG A 23 -12.10 -12.39 17.17
CA ARG A 23 -11.26 -12.92 16.10
C ARG A 23 -11.77 -12.52 14.71
N LEU A 24 -13.08 -12.49 14.51
CA LEU A 24 -13.69 -12.07 13.25
C LEU A 24 -13.41 -10.57 12.98
N GLU A 25 -13.49 -9.72 14.00
CA GLU A 25 -13.14 -8.30 13.88
C GLU A 25 -11.66 -8.10 13.53
N LEU A 26 -10.76 -8.86 14.15
CA LEU A 26 -9.34 -8.84 13.81
C LEU A 26 -9.08 -9.35 12.38
N ASP A 27 -9.78 -10.39 11.94
CA ASP A 27 -9.65 -10.91 10.58
C ASP A 27 -10.22 -9.94 9.53
N ILE A 28 -11.32 -9.23 9.85
CA ILE A 28 -11.85 -8.14 9.02
C ILE A 28 -10.87 -6.96 8.96
N ALA A 29 -10.15 -6.70 10.06
CA ALA A 29 -9.07 -5.72 10.12
C ALA A 29 -7.72 -6.24 9.57
N ASP A 30 -7.76 -7.29 8.73
CA ASP A 30 -6.60 -7.93 8.10
C ASP A 30 -5.47 -8.29 9.08
N GLY A 31 -5.79 -8.59 10.33
CA GLY A 31 -4.86 -8.90 11.41
C GLY A 31 -4.22 -7.70 12.12
N THR A 32 -4.57 -6.47 11.75
CA THR A 32 -3.98 -5.25 12.37
C THR A 32 -4.85 -4.64 13.47
N GLY A 33 -6.14 -5.00 13.54
CA GLY A 33 -7.09 -4.35 14.45
C GLY A 33 -7.42 -2.89 14.09
N MET A 34 -6.96 -2.41 12.92
CA MET A 34 -7.21 -1.07 12.40
C MET A 34 -7.86 -1.14 11.02
N ILE A 35 -8.70 -0.16 10.70
CA ILE A 35 -9.38 -0.07 9.39
C ILE A 35 -8.40 0.54 8.38
N ASP A 36 -7.99 -0.25 7.40
CA ASP A 36 -7.19 0.19 6.27
C ASP A 36 -8.04 1.00 5.29
N SER A 37 -7.78 2.30 5.18
CA SER A 37 -8.47 3.21 4.26
C SER A 37 -7.92 3.17 2.83
N ALA A 38 -6.77 2.52 2.61
CA ALA A 38 -6.14 2.39 1.30
C ALA A 38 -6.59 1.12 0.54
N THR A 39 -7.27 0.19 1.22
CA THR A 39 -7.73 -1.05 0.59
C THR A 39 -8.82 -0.79 -0.46
N LEU A 40 -8.74 -1.49 -1.59
CA LEU A 40 -9.75 -1.43 -2.64
C LEU A 40 -11.14 -1.85 -2.12
N GLN A 41 -11.17 -2.75 -1.13
CA GLN A 41 -12.43 -3.22 -0.53
C GLN A 41 -13.16 -2.13 0.27
N ALA A 42 -12.43 -1.16 0.81
CA ALA A 42 -13.01 0.00 1.49
C ALA A 42 -13.47 1.09 0.51
N GLY A 43 -13.19 0.94 -0.79
CA GLY A 43 -13.53 1.90 -1.84
C GLY A 43 -12.38 2.82 -2.26
N ALA A 44 -11.15 2.55 -1.83
CA ALA A 44 -9.99 3.26 -2.34
C ALA A 44 -9.75 2.94 -3.82
N THR A 45 -9.17 3.87 -4.57
CA THR A 45 -8.86 3.68 -6.00
C THR A 45 -7.51 4.28 -6.37
N VAL A 46 -6.82 3.66 -7.33
CA VAL A 46 -5.57 4.20 -7.88
C VAL A 46 -5.84 5.39 -8.78
N ILE A 47 -5.14 6.51 -8.56
CA ILE A 47 -5.18 7.69 -9.44
C ILE A 47 -4.20 7.45 -10.60
N ARG A 48 -4.71 7.46 -11.82
CA ARG A 48 -3.97 7.09 -13.06
C ARG A 48 -3.71 8.26 -13.99
N THR A 49 -4.20 9.45 -13.67
CA THR A 49 -4.13 10.65 -14.49
C THR A 49 -3.69 11.85 -13.66
N GLY A 50 -3.20 12.91 -14.30
CA GLY A 50 -2.69 14.10 -13.63
C GLY A 50 -1.17 14.10 -13.43
N SER A 51 -0.63 15.18 -12.87
CA SER A 51 0.82 15.37 -12.64
C SER A 51 1.40 14.46 -11.56
N ARG A 52 0.53 13.88 -10.74
CA ARG A 52 0.87 13.00 -9.60
C ARG A 52 0.26 11.62 -9.76
N ALA A 53 0.04 11.20 -11.01
CA ALA A 53 -0.50 9.89 -11.33
C ALA A 53 0.37 8.75 -10.78
N THR A 54 -0.23 7.58 -10.58
CA THR A 54 0.54 6.39 -10.22
C THR A 54 1.44 5.96 -11.39
N SER A 55 2.69 5.66 -11.07
CA SER A 55 3.68 5.18 -12.02
C SER A 55 3.22 3.87 -12.68
N PRO A 56 3.59 3.66 -13.95
CA PRO A 56 3.24 2.45 -14.67
C PRO A 56 3.91 1.23 -14.06
N SER A 57 3.22 0.08 -14.06
CA SER A 57 3.83 -1.18 -13.64
C SER A 57 4.84 -1.67 -14.67
N LEU A 58 5.75 -2.56 -14.25
CA LEU A 58 6.65 -3.28 -15.14
C LEU A 58 5.89 -4.03 -16.26
N VAL A 59 4.69 -4.55 -15.97
CA VAL A 59 3.84 -5.21 -16.98
C VAL A 59 3.33 -4.24 -18.07
N ASP A 60 3.23 -2.94 -17.76
CA ASP A 60 2.77 -1.91 -18.70
C ASP A 60 3.85 -1.49 -19.71
N SER A 61 5.13 -1.73 -19.39
CA SER A 61 6.27 -1.44 -20.27
C SER A 61 6.57 -2.57 -21.27
N LEU A 62 5.84 -3.69 -21.20
CA LEU A 62 6.03 -4.84 -22.08
C LEU A 62 5.66 -4.53 -23.55
N PRO A 63 6.28 -5.24 -24.52
CA PRO A 63 5.86 -5.19 -25.92
C PRO A 63 4.37 -5.51 -26.08
N LEU A 64 3.71 -4.91 -27.09
CA LEU A 64 2.26 -5.02 -27.30
C LEU A 64 1.76 -6.47 -27.28
N PHE A 65 2.48 -7.38 -27.94
CA PHE A 65 2.13 -8.82 -27.94
C PHE A 65 2.10 -9.41 -26.53
N ASN A 66 3.12 -9.13 -25.70
CA ASN A 66 3.17 -9.61 -24.32
C ASN A 66 2.07 -8.97 -23.47
N ARG A 67 1.75 -7.69 -23.69
CA ARG A 67 0.63 -7.01 -23.00
C ARG A 67 -0.71 -7.65 -23.34
N VAL A 68 -0.95 -7.99 -24.61
CA VAL A 68 -2.15 -8.72 -25.02
C VAL A 68 -2.20 -10.09 -24.35
N MET A 69 -1.10 -10.85 -24.38
CA MET A 69 -1.02 -12.15 -23.71
C MET A 69 -1.24 -12.07 -22.19
N ALA A 70 -0.80 -10.97 -21.55
CA ALA A 70 -1.07 -10.66 -20.15
C ALA A 70 -2.56 -10.42 -19.90
N GLN A 71 -3.16 -9.55 -20.70
CA GLN A 71 -4.56 -9.16 -20.57
C GLN A 71 -5.52 -10.32 -20.84
N THR A 72 -5.20 -11.19 -21.78
CA THR A 72 -5.97 -12.40 -22.08
C THR A 72 -5.66 -13.56 -21.13
N ARG A 73 -4.84 -13.35 -20.09
CA ARG A 73 -4.43 -14.35 -19.09
C ARG A 73 -3.75 -15.61 -19.67
N PHE A 74 -3.17 -15.51 -20.87
CA PHE A 74 -2.39 -16.61 -21.45
C PHE A 74 -0.97 -16.66 -20.88
N ARG A 75 -0.44 -15.52 -20.40
CA ARG A 75 0.86 -15.44 -19.72
C ARG A 75 0.78 -14.47 -18.55
N PHE A 76 1.31 -14.87 -17.41
CA PHE A 76 1.45 -13.98 -16.27
C PHE A 76 2.78 -13.24 -16.34
N TYR A 77 2.74 -11.92 -16.16
CA TYR A 77 3.93 -11.06 -16.23
C TYR A 77 4.08 -10.11 -15.03
N GLY A 78 3.18 -10.15 -14.06
CA GLY A 78 3.16 -9.27 -12.90
C GLY A 78 1.81 -8.60 -12.67
N HIS A 79 1.74 -7.76 -11.63
CA HIS A 79 0.51 -7.09 -11.22
C HIS A 79 0.53 -5.56 -11.43
N GLY A 80 -0.67 -4.99 -11.52
CA GLY A 80 -0.91 -3.55 -11.46
C GLY A 80 -0.66 -2.97 -10.05
N PRO A 81 -0.73 -1.63 -9.91
CA PRO A 81 -0.66 -0.95 -8.61
C PRO A 81 -1.73 -1.40 -7.62
N GLU A 82 -2.86 -1.92 -8.11
CA GLU A 82 -3.91 -2.53 -7.30
C GLU A 82 -3.41 -3.65 -6.38
N ALA A 83 -2.36 -4.38 -6.77
CA ALA A 83 -1.81 -5.44 -5.93
C ALA A 83 -1.26 -4.91 -4.60
N ALA A 84 -0.78 -3.66 -4.57
CA ALA A 84 -0.31 -3.03 -3.33
C ALA A 84 -1.45 -2.60 -2.39
N LEU A 85 -2.72 -2.65 -2.85
CA LEU A 85 -3.90 -2.17 -2.13
C LEU A 85 -4.87 -3.30 -1.76
N VAL A 86 -4.44 -4.54 -1.89
CA VAL A 86 -5.23 -5.73 -1.52
C VAL A 86 -4.39 -6.68 -0.68
N PRO A 87 -5.00 -7.44 0.23
CA PRO A 87 -4.28 -8.46 0.99
C PRO A 87 -3.67 -9.51 0.05
N THR A 88 -2.39 -9.81 0.27
CA THR A 88 -1.73 -10.95 -0.37
C THR A 88 -2.34 -12.25 0.17
N GLN A 89 -2.74 -13.16 -0.73
CA GLN A 89 -3.34 -14.44 -0.35
C GLN A 89 -2.65 -15.63 -1.05
N PRO A 90 -2.06 -16.57 -0.29
CA PRO A 90 -1.79 -16.53 1.17
C PRO A 90 -0.85 -15.38 1.56
N ARG A 91 -0.79 -14.99 2.86
CA ARG A 91 -0.03 -13.80 3.34
C ARG A 91 1.44 -13.76 2.90
N ASP A 92 2.03 -14.92 2.62
CA ASP A 92 3.45 -15.08 2.32
C ASP A 92 3.67 -15.42 0.83
N ALA A 93 2.64 -15.22 -0.01
CA ALA A 93 2.72 -15.54 -1.43
C ALA A 93 3.72 -14.63 -2.14
N LEU A 94 4.77 -15.25 -2.68
CA LEU A 94 5.79 -14.54 -3.45
C LEU A 94 5.24 -14.04 -4.79
N GLY A 95 5.66 -12.85 -5.19
CA GLY A 95 5.40 -12.29 -6.53
C GLY A 95 4.02 -11.63 -6.70
N GLN A 96 3.18 -11.63 -5.67
CA GLN A 96 1.90 -10.90 -5.64
C GLN A 96 2.11 -9.43 -5.23
N CYS A 97 2.97 -8.71 -5.94
CA CYS A 97 3.30 -7.31 -5.64
C CYS A 97 3.12 -6.42 -6.86
N TRP A 98 2.99 -5.12 -6.60
CA TRP A 98 3.16 -4.11 -7.63
C TRP A 98 4.65 -3.93 -7.92
N ALA A 99 5.08 -4.37 -9.11
CA ALA A 99 6.45 -4.23 -9.58
C ALA A 99 6.60 -2.98 -10.47
N VAL A 100 7.59 -2.14 -10.17
CA VAL A 100 7.83 -0.87 -10.85
C VAL A 100 9.33 -0.68 -11.13
N GLU A 101 9.65 -0.16 -12.32
CA GLU A 101 11.02 0.24 -12.68
C GLU A 101 11.27 1.68 -12.28
N SER A 102 12.54 2.01 -12.03
CA SER A 102 12.95 3.41 -11.83
C SER A 102 12.49 4.28 -13.01
N ILE A 103 11.95 5.47 -12.72
CA ILE A 103 11.61 6.48 -13.72
C ILE A 103 12.78 6.76 -14.68
N ALA A 104 14.03 6.71 -14.18
CA ALA A 104 15.23 6.90 -15.00
C ALA A 104 15.44 5.80 -16.06
N ASN A 105 14.96 4.59 -15.78
CA ASN A 105 15.11 3.41 -16.64
C ASN A 105 13.85 3.10 -17.46
N SER A 106 12.73 3.79 -17.19
CA SER A 106 11.44 3.55 -17.84
C SER A 106 11.52 3.82 -19.35
N LYS A 107 11.16 2.80 -20.14
CA LYS A 107 11.07 2.88 -21.62
C LYS A 107 9.81 3.57 -22.11
N LEU A 108 8.90 3.95 -21.20
CA LEU A 108 7.64 4.58 -21.56
C LEU A 108 7.87 6.04 -22.00
N PRO A 109 7.05 6.57 -22.93
CA PRO A 109 7.18 7.94 -23.40
C PRO A 109 7.20 8.93 -22.23
N ARG A 110 8.04 9.96 -22.31
CA ARG A 110 8.22 10.96 -21.25
C ARG A 110 6.92 11.64 -20.81
N TRP A 111 5.91 11.73 -21.67
CA TRP A 111 4.57 12.26 -21.34
C TRP A 111 3.71 11.31 -20.46
N LYS A 112 3.99 10.00 -20.49
CA LYS A 112 3.43 9.03 -19.52
C LYS A 112 4.22 9.03 -18.22
N ASN A 113 5.47 9.49 -18.26
CA ASN A 113 6.31 9.74 -17.10
C ASN A 113 6.23 11.23 -16.71
N ALA A 114 5.05 11.86 -16.75
CA ALA A 114 4.84 13.30 -16.51
C ALA A 114 5.10 13.74 -15.05
N HIS A 115 6.17 13.20 -14.45
CA HIS A 115 6.55 13.28 -13.05
C HIS A 115 7.74 14.19 -12.76
N ALA A 116 8.41 14.73 -13.78
CA ALA A 116 9.77 15.24 -13.59
C ALA A 116 9.90 16.59 -12.85
N GLU A 117 8.80 17.27 -12.48
CA GLU A 117 8.87 18.61 -11.88
C GLU A 117 8.07 18.81 -10.60
N ASP A 118 7.26 17.83 -10.16
CA ASP A 118 6.54 17.95 -8.89
C ASP A 118 7.35 17.31 -7.76
N PRO A 119 7.72 18.06 -6.71
CA PRO A 119 8.48 17.53 -5.58
C PRO A 119 7.72 16.46 -4.80
N SER A 120 6.41 16.32 -4.99
CA SER A 120 5.58 15.30 -4.33
C SER A 120 5.63 13.95 -5.03
N ASN A 121 6.24 13.87 -6.22
CA ASN A 121 6.51 12.60 -6.89
C ASN A 121 7.78 11.96 -6.32
N GLY A 122 7.81 10.62 -6.30
CA GLY A 122 9.01 9.87 -5.92
C GLY A 122 10.06 9.87 -7.01
N GLU A 123 11.34 9.85 -6.62
CA GLU A 123 12.46 9.77 -7.57
C GLU A 123 12.51 8.43 -8.30
N PHE A 124 12.09 7.35 -7.63
CA PHE A 124 12.05 6.00 -8.19
C PHE A 124 10.69 5.70 -8.83
N ALA A 125 9.61 5.90 -8.08
CA ALA A 125 8.23 5.64 -8.49
C ALA A 125 7.23 6.38 -7.61
N THR A 126 5.99 6.52 -8.08
CA THR A 126 4.91 7.19 -7.35
C THR A 126 3.68 6.30 -7.32
N LEU A 127 3.09 6.07 -6.15
CA LEU A 127 1.76 5.48 -5.99
C LEU A 127 0.84 6.54 -5.40
N THR A 128 -0.20 6.91 -6.13
CA THR A 128 -1.19 7.88 -5.66
C THR A 128 -2.56 7.24 -5.66
N ILE A 129 -3.25 7.33 -4.53
CA ILE A 129 -4.56 6.73 -4.33
C ILE A 129 -5.56 7.78 -3.86
N ARG A 130 -6.80 7.60 -4.26
CA ARG A 130 -7.98 8.23 -3.67
C ARG A 130 -8.47 7.34 -2.55
N LEU A 131 -8.65 7.93 -1.37
CA LEU A 131 -9.28 7.30 -0.21
C LEU A 131 -10.81 7.33 -0.39
N PRO A 132 -11.56 6.43 0.26
CA PRO A 132 -13.03 6.39 0.12
C PRO A 132 -13.73 7.61 0.72
N ARG A 133 -13.04 8.34 1.62
CA ARG A 133 -13.49 9.59 2.22
C ARG A 133 -12.28 10.39 2.73
N PRO A 134 -12.43 11.70 2.99
CA PRO A 134 -11.40 12.47 3.68
C PRO A 134 -11.17 11.96 5.12
N ILE A 135 -9.90 11.74 5.49
CA ILE A 135 -9.50 11.26 6.83
C ILE A 135 -8.34 12.07 7.41
N HIS A 136 -8.20 12.08 8.74
CA HIS A 136 -6.94 12.48 9.38
C HIS A 136 -6.01 11.27 9.40
N VAL A 137 -4.90 11.29 8.66
CA VAL A 137 -3.99 10.15 8.63
C VAL A 137 -3.21 10.10 9.94
N GLY A 138 -3.21 8.95 10.61
CA GLY A 138 -2.44 8.71 11.84
C GLY A 138 -1.15 7.94 11.58
N SER A 139 -1.22 6.92 10.72
CA SER A 139 -0.04 6.16 10.30
C SER A 139 -0.23 5.50 8.94
N VAL A 140 0.88 5.05 8.36
CA VAL A 140 0.89 4.18 7.19
C VAL A 140 1.65 2.90 7.48
N MET A 141 1.35 1.83 6.75
CA MET A 141 2.06 0.57 6.89
C MET A 141 2.53 0.05 5.54
N ILE A 142 3.77 -0.44 5.51
CA ILE A 142 4.40 -1.05 4.35
C ILE A 142 4.70 -2.50 4.66
N GLU A 143 4.46 -3.37 3.67
CA GLU A 143 4.76 -4.79 3.78
C GLU A 143 5.68 -5.27 2.66
N HIS A 144 6.50 -6.25 3.00
CA HIS A 144 7.30 -7.01 2.05
C HIS A 144 7.49 -8.46 2.52
N THR A 145 7.75 -9.39 1.58
CA THR A 145 7.91 -10.82 1.89
C THR A 145 9.10 -11.14 2.80
N PRO A 146 9.04 -12.23 3.59
CA PRO A 146 10.13 -12.66 4.46
C PRO A 146 11.36 -13.10 3.66
N GLY A 147 12.53 -12.65 4.10
CA GLY A 147 13.81 -12.82 3.40
C GLY A 147 14.42 -14.23 3.46
N GLU A 148 13.79 -15.22 4.09
CA GLU A 148 14.44 -16.52 4.36
C GLU A 148 14.41 -17.52 3.18
N SER A 149 13.54 -17.36 2.18
CA SER A 149 13.49 -18.25 1.02
C SER A 149 13.75 -17.58 -0.33
N ALA A 150 13.84 -16.25 -0.37
CA ALA A 150 14.25 -15.49 -1.54
C ALA A 150 15.37 -14.53 -1.14
N GLY A 151 16.63 -14.96 -1.30
CA GLY A 151 17.84 -14.24 -0.87
C GLY A 151 18.10 -12.86 -1.51
N LYS A 152 17.08 -12.05 -1.80
CA LYS A 152 17.17 -10.68 -2.29
C LYS A 152 15.92 -9.87 -1.87
N GLY A 153 15.87 -9.44 -0.61
CA GLY A 153 15.02 -8.30 -0.20
C GLY A 153 15.39 -6.98 -0.90
N SER A 154 16.35 -6.99 -1.83
CA SER A 154 16.82 -5.83 -2.60
C SER A 154 15.73 -5.16 -3.43
N SER A 155 14.64 -5.87 -3.75
CA SER A 155 13.48 -5.30 -4.46
C SER A 155 12.53 -4.53 -3.55
N ALA A 156 12.68 -4.62 -2.22
CA ALA A 156 11.87 -3.82 -1.31
C ALA A 156 12.16 -2.34 -1.52
N ILE A 157 11.13 -1.51 -1.35
CA ILE A 157 11.34 -0.05 -1.28
C ILE A 157 12.25 0.27 -0.09
N LEU A 158 12.99 1.36 -0.20
CA LEU A 158 13.94 1.80 0.83
C LEU A 158 13.47 3.12 1.41
N ASP A 159 13.84 4.24 0.78
CA ASP A 159 13.45 5.57 1.22
C ASP A 159 12.16 5.99 0.50
N PHE A 160 11.22 6.53 1.25
CA PHE A 160 9.94 6.98 0.71
C PHE A 160 9.35 8.14 1.51
N ARG A 161 8.42 8.86 0.88
CA ARG A 161 7.71 9.98 1.46
C ARG A 161 6.22 9.77 1.32
N VAL A 162 5.47 10.31 2.28
CA VAL A 162 4.01 10.26 2.28
C VAL A 162 3.50 11.70 2.21
N ILE A 163 2.64 11.97 1.24
CA ILE A 163 2.08 13.29 0.98
C ILE A 163 0.56 13.16 0.87
N GLY A 164 -0.20 14.00 1.57
CA GLY A 164 -1.65 14.03 1.49
C GLY A 164 -2.18 15.27 0.74
N TYR A 165 -3.39 15.17 0.20
CA TYR A 165 -4.08 16.23 -0.52
C TYR A 165 -5.53 16.32 -0.07
N VAL A 166 -6.07 17.54 0.00
CA VAL A 166 -7.45 17.77 0.47
C VAL A 166 -8.48 17.32 -0.57
N ASP A 167 -8.13 17.39 -1.86
CA ASP A 167 -8.97 16.87 -2.94
C ASP A 167 -8.74 15.37 -3.21
N ASP A 168 -9.57 14.81 -4.09
CA ASP A 168 -9.62 13.39 -4.43
C ASP A 168 -8.81 13.02 -5.69
N GLU A 169 -8.14 14.00 -6.30
CA GLU A 169 -7.36 13.83 -7.55
C GLU A 169 -5.87 14.14 -7.35
N ALA A 170 -5.45 14.44 -6.11
CA ALA A 170 -4.11 14.92 -5.79
C ALA A 170 -3.75 16.17 -6.60
N GLY A 171 -4.72 17.08 -6.78
CA GLY A 171 -4.56 18.34 -7.50
C GLY A 171 -4.21 19.52 -6.58
N SER A 172 -4.55 19.41 -5.29
CA SER A 172 -4.43 20.49 -4.32
C SER A 172 -2.98 20.73 -3.88
N GLN A 173 -2.81 21.68 -2.97
CA GLN A 173 -1.56 21.86 -2.25
C GLN A 173 -1.16 20.55 -1.52
N PRO A 174 0.11 20.13 -1.60
CA PRO A 174 0.61 18.96 -0.89
C PRO A 174 0.79 19.23 0.61
N TYR A 175 0.43 18.25 1.44
CA TYR A 175 0.68 18.21 2.87
C TYR A 175 1.69 17.09 3.20
N PRO A 176 2.93 17.41 3.60
CA PRO A 176 3.97 16.40 3.85
C PRO A 176 3.68 15.65 5.15
N LEU A 177 3.15 14.43 5.02
CA LEU A 177 2.81 13.55 6.13
C LEU A 177 4.06 12.90 6.75
N GLY A 178 5.12 12.64 5.97
CA GLY A 178 6.38 12.16 6.54
C GLY A 178 7.41 11.69 5.53
N VAL A 179 8.62 11.41 6.02
CA VAL A 179 9.75 10.85 5.29
C VAL A 179 10.25 9.65 6.07
N PHE A 180 10.32 8.50 5.43
CA PHE A 180 10.53 7.21 6.10
C PHE A 180 11.50 6.33 5.33
N ARG A 181 11.96 5.27 6.01
CA ARG A 181 12.82 4.25 5.47
C ARG A 181 12.34 2.87 5.90
N TYR A 182 12.10 1.97 4.95
CA TYR A 182 11.71 0.59 5.21
C TYR A 182 12.95 -0.26 5.50
N ASP A 183 12.95 -1.02 6.61
CA ASP A 183 14.08 -1.83 7.05
C ASP A 183 13.90 -3.32 6.73
N ILE A 184 14.57 -3.84 5.72
CA ILE A 184 14.53 -5.28 5.38
C ILE A 184 15.14 -6.19 6.46
N GLY A 185 15.86 -5.64 7.43
CA GLY A 185 16.41 -6.36 8.58
C GLY A 185 15.47 -6.45 9.78
N ALA A 186 14.30 -5.79 9.72
CA ALA A 186 13.32 -5.85 10.80
C ALA A 186 12.72 -7.25 10.96
N LYS A 187 12.32 -7.59 12.19
CA LYS A 187 11.71 -8.90 12.51
C LYS A 187 10.30 -9.07 11.92
N SER A 188 9.60 -7.96 11.72
CA SER A 188 8.25 -7.93 11.16
C SER A 188 8.31 -7.60 9.67
N LEU A 189 7.49 -8.30 8.90
CA LEU A 189 7.27 -8.06 7.48
C LEU A 189 6.45 -6.81 7.20
N GLU A 190 5.64 -6.43 8.19
CA GLU A 190 4.80 -5.26 8.18
C GLU A 190 5.43 -4.21 9.11
N GLN A 191 5.68 -3.01 8.59
CA GLN A 191 6.26 -1.89 9.35
C GLN A 191 5.28 -0.73 9.34
N ASN A 192 4.92 -0.26 10.53
CA ASN A 192 4.05 0.89 10.74
C ASN A 192 4.88 2.17 10.93
N PHE A 193 4.46 3.26 10.31
CA PHE A 193 5.13 4.55 10.31
C PHE A 193 4.12 5.63 10.71
N GLU A 194 4.31 6.23 11.89
CA GLU A 194 3.50 7.35 12.36
C GLU A 194 3.76 8.59 11.50
N VAL A 195 2.70 9.27 11.08
CA VAL A 195 2.81 10.48 10.28
C VAL A 195 2.78 11.74 11.14
N ASN A 196 3.28 12.84 10.59
CA ASN A 196 3.17 14.16 11.19
C ASN A 196 1.69 14.52 11.40
N SER A 197 1.33 14.89 12.62
CA SER A 197 -0.02 15.34 12.98
C SER A 197 -0.21 16.85 12.79
N GLU A 198 0.86 17.60 12.54
CA GLU A 198 0.83 19.07 12.41
C GLU A 198 1.73 19.59 11.28
N VAL A 199 1.35 20.74 10.69
CA VAL A 199 2.16 21.54 9.75
C VAL A 199 2.11 23.00 10.15
N GLY A 200 3.27 23.60 10.41
CA GLY A 200 3.36 25.02 10.77
C GLY A 200 2.62 25.36 12.07
N GLY A 201 2.60 24.43 13.05
CA GLY A 201 1.90 24.60 14.33
C GLY A 201 0.38 24.53 14.25
N ARG A 202 -0.16 23.92 13.18
CA ARG A 202 -1.60 23.66 13.02
C ARG A 202 -1.82 22.16 12.75
N PRO A 203 -2.95 21.60 13.20
CA PRO A 203 -3.32 20.22 12.88
C PRO A 203 -3.34 19.97 11.37
N MET A 204 -2.90 18.79 10.95
CA MET A 204 -3.04 18.34 9.57
C MET A 204 -4.52 18.34 9.15
N PRO A 205 -4.86 18.84 7.95
CA PRO A 205 -6.22 18.75 7.45
C PRO A 205 -6.58 17.29 7.15
N LYS A 206 -7.88 17.04 6.97
CA LYS A 206 -8.32 15.79 6.37
C LYS A 206 -7.88 15.73 4.91
N VAL A 207 -7.35 14.59 4.49
CA VAL A 207 -6.88 14.35 3.13
C VAL A 207 -7.76 13.30 2.47
N HIS A 208 -8.07 13.49 1.19
CA HIS A 208 -8.91 12.60 0.40
C HIS A 208 -8.12 11.82 -0.64
N SER A 209 -6.93 12.29 -1.00
CA SER A 209 -5.95 11.48 -1.72
C SER A 209 -4.59 11.52 -1.03
N ILE A 210 -3.79 10.49 -1.29
CA ILE A 210 -2.48 10.30 -0.68
C ILE A 210 -1.51 9.74 -1.71
N THR A 211 -0.29 10.25 -1.69
CA THR A 211 0.84 9.81 -2.50
C THR A 211 1.88 9.14 -1.60
N LEU A 212 2.23 7.91 -1.96
CA LEU A 212 3.46 7.24 -1.57
C LEU A 212 4.51 7.52 -2.66
N ALA A 213 5.41 8.45 -2.37
CA ALA A 213 6.55 8.79 -3.23
C ALA A 213 7.73 7.89 -2.86
N ILE A 214 8.05 6.93 -3.73
CA ILE A 214 9.16 6.00 -3.54
C ILE A 214 10.40 6.64 -4.14
N ASP A 215 11.42 6.87 -3.33
CA ASP A 215 12.64 7.56 -3.75
C ASP A 215 13.79 6.57 -4.03
N SER A 216 13.82 5.42 -3.35
CA SER A 216 14.86 4.41 -3.56
C SER A 216 14.39 2.98 -3.24
N ASN A 217 15.22 1.99 -3.58
CA ASN A 217 15.05 0.58 -3.19
C ASN A 217 16.36 0.02 -2.63
N TRP A 218 16.34 -1.24 -2.20
CA TRP A 218 17.51 -1.92 -1.61
C TRP A 218 18.52 -2.47 -2.65
N GLY A 219 18.64 -1.84 -3.82
CA GLY A 219 19.66 -2.14 -4.83
C GLY A 219 19.24 -3.08 -5.96
N SER A 220 17.92 -3.20 -6.22
CA SER A 220 17.37 -3.97 -7.34
C SER A 220 17.10 -3.07 -8.56
N GLU A 221 17.00 -3.64 -9.75
CA GLU A 221 16.61 -2.91 -10.97
C GLU A 221 15.14 -2.45 -10.95
N TYR A 222 14.31 -3.13 -10.16
CA TYR A 222 12.90 -2.82 -9.94
C TYR A 222 12.57 -2.85 -8.45
N ALA A 223 11.55 -2.10 -8.05
CA ALA A 223 10.94 -2.18 -6.74
C ALA A 223 9.67 -3.04 -6.78
N CYS A 224 9.36 -3.73 -5.69
CA CYS A 224 8.20 -4.61 -5.51
C CYS A 224 7.51 -4.21 -4.21
N LEU A 225 6.35 -3.57 -4.32
CA LEU A 225 5.52 -3.16 -3.19
C LEU A 225 4.40 -4.18 -2.99
N TYR A 226 4.45 -4.94 -1.89
CA TYR A 226 3.44 -5.95 -1.59
C TYR A 226 2.17 -5.33 -1.04
N ARG A 227 2.30 -4.44 -0.05
CA ARG A 227 1.13 -3.78 0.53
C ARG A 227 1.46 -2.39 1.07
N PHE A 228 0.53 -1.47 0.86
CA PHE A 228 0.49 -0.14 1.43
C PHE A 228 -0.86 0.07 2.10
N ARG A 229 -0.85 0.34 3.41
CA ARG A 229 -2.06 0.61 4.20
C ARG A 229 -2.02 2.03 4.74
N VAL A 230 -3.19 2.62 4.92
CA VAL A 230 -3.34 3.97 5.49
C VAL A 230 -4.37 3.91 6.61
N PHE A 231 -3.99 4.36 7.81
CA PHE A 231 -4.83 4.32 8.99
C PHE A 231 -5.22 5.73 9.43
N GLU A 232 -6.48 5.91 9.80
CA GLU A 232 -6.98 7.16 10.37
C GLU A 232 -6.49 7.31 11.82
N SER A 233 -6.15 8.54 12.24
CA SER A 233 -5.83 8.86 13.63
C SER A 233 -7.08 8.66 14.50
N GLN A 234 -6.92 7.96 15.62
CA GLN A 234 -7.99 7.82 16.62
C GLN A 234 -8.19 9.10 17.44
#